data_AF-A0A503HVB9-F1
#
_entry.id   AF-A0A503HVB9-F1
#
_cell.length_a   1.000
_cell.length_b   1.000
_cell.length_c   1.000
_cell.angle_alpha   90.00
_cell.angle_beta   90.00
_cell.angle_gamma   90.00
#
_symmetry.space_group_name_H-M   'P 1'
#
loop_
_entity.id
_entity.type
_entity.pdbx_description
1 polymer ?
#
loop_
_entity_poly.entity_id
_entity_poly.type
_entity_poly.pdbx_seq_one_letter_code
_entity_poly.pdbx_strand_id
1 'polypeptide(L)'
;MEFPVLTMRGLRGSPRHRPFHGLVFVWGLAGALMSGCGSSRADVAVTRDIHDYLMKAIQTCWAVPANATSVARVRISLNKDGSLAGPPKILGPVTPQPDKVAEAAVRAITRCAPFPGLTSYAAHYDLWRDVVLTFHPAEDTSDKPLGVDAKDLEKLLGQ
;
A
#
# COMPACT_ATOMS: atom_id res chain seq x y z
N MET A 1 13.93 6.30 13.00
CA MET A 1 12.67 5.52 13.00
C MET A 1 12.00 5.76 11.66
N GLU A 2 12.31 4.91 10.68
CA GLU A 2 11.55 4.87 9.42
C GLU A 2 10.21 4.20 9.71
N PHE A 3 9.13 4.95 9.52
CA PHE A 3 7.78 4.39 9.61
C PHE A 3 7.41 3.82 8.24
N PRO A 4 6.76 2.65 8.17
CA PRO A 4 6.25 2.14 6.91
C PRO A 4 5.24 3.14 6.34
N VAL A 5 5.55 3.68 5.15
CA VAL A 5 4.68 4.59 4.41
C VAL A 5 3.88 3.76 3.42
N LEU A 6 2.55 3.73 3.59
CA LEU A 6 1.65 2.95 2.75
C LEU A 6 0.85 3.88 1.85
N THR A 7 0.86 3.63 0.56
CA THR A 7 0.24 4.55 -0.42
C THR A 7 -1.12 4.01 -0.87
N MET A 8 -2.16 4.78 -0.58
CA MET A 8 -3.55 4.51 -0.92
C MET A 8 -3.97 5.37 -2.10
N ARG A 9 -4.27 4.72 -3.24
CA ARG A 9 -4.88 5.35 -4.42
C ARG A 9 -6.36 4.96 -4.47
N GLY A 10 -7.23 5.89 -4.85
CA GLY A 10 -8.64 5.58 -5.07
C GLY A 10 -8.81 4.65 -6.28
N LEU A 11 -8.96 3.35 -6.04
CA LEU A 11 -9.13 2.38 -7.11
C LEU A 11 -10.60 2.30 -7.52
N ARG A 12 -10.95 2.94 -8.64
CA ARG A 12 -12.18 2.61 -9.36
C ARG A 12 -11.89 1.39 -10.25
N GLY A 13 -12.22 0.19 -9.75
CA GLY A 13 -12.29 -1.05 -10.53
C GLY A 13 -10.95 -1.78 -10.71
N SER A 14 -10.85 -2.97 -10.13
CA SER A 14 -9.71 -3.87 -10.27
C SER A 14 -9.55 -4.45 -11.68
N PRO A 15 -8.31 -4.75 -12.12
CA PRO A 15 -8.06 -5.53 -13.33
C PRO A 15 -8.27 -7.02 -13.08
N ARG A 16 -8.86 -7.70 -14.07
CA ARG A 16 -9.07 -9.14 -14.11
C ARG A 16 -7.74 -9.82 -14.43
N HIS A 17 -7.12 -10.44 -13.42
CA HIS A 17 -5.89 -11.21 -13.56
C HIS A 17 -6.11 -12.42 -14.49
N ARG A 18 -5.28 -12.55 -15.53
CA ARG A 18 -5.09 -13.78 -16.30
C ARG A 18 -3.75 -14.42 -15.89
N PRO A 19 -3.69 -15.70 -15.53
CA PRO A 19 -2.42 -16.36 -15.26
C PRO A 19 -1.80 -16.82 -16.58
N PHE A 20 -0.55 -16.40 -16.85
CA PHE A 20 0.29 -17.02 -17.87
C PHE A 20 1.14 -18.08 -17.19
N HIS A 21 0.96 -19.32 -17.65
CA HIS A 21 1.69 -20.50 -17.22
C HIS A 21 2.94 -20.62 -18.11
N GLY A 22 4.13 -20.64 -17.52
CA GLY A 22 5.42 -20.86 -18.21
C GLY A 22 6.48 -21.26 -17.19
N LEU A 23 6.68 -22.56 -17.00
CA LEU A 23 7.81 -23.34 -17.54
C LEU A 23 9.16 -23.02 -16.88
N VAL A 24 9.46 -23.87 -15.88
CA VAL A 24 10.77 -24.45 -15.52
C VAL A 24 12.02 -23.87 -16.20
N PHE A 25 12.93 -23.32 -15.40
CA PHE A 25 14.35 -23.20 -15.75
C PHE A 25 15.25 -23.69 -14.61
N VAL A 26 15.69 -24.94 -14.80
CA VAL A 26 17.00 -25.56 -14.52
C VAL A 26 17.92 -24.88 -13.49
N TRP A 27 18.19 -25.64 -12.43
CA TRP A 27 19.22 -25.43 -11.41
C TRP A 27 20.64 -25.36 -12.01
N GLY A 28 21.32 -24.23 -11.78
CA GLY A 28 22.77 -24.09 -11.94
C GLY A 28 23.42 -23.75 -10.59
N LEU A 29 24.37 -24.58 -10.15
CA LEU A 29 25.15 -24.46 -8.92
C LEU A 29 26.13 -23.28 -8.98
N ALA A 30 26.04 -22.36 -8.03
CA ALA A 30 27.16 -21.52 -7.57
C ALA A 30 26.91 -21.09 -6.12
N GLY A 31 27.55 -21.79 -5.18
CA GLY A 31 27.54 -21.43 -3.77
C GLY A 31 28.38 -20.19 -3.52
N ALA A 32 27.72 -19.06 -3.24
CA ALA A 32 28.34 -17.87 -2.67
C ALA A 32 27.88 -17.74 -1.21
N LEU A 33 28.77 -18.04 -0.27
CA LEU A 33 28.58 -17.82 1.17
C LEU A 33 28.77 -16.34 1.50
N MET A 34 27.78 -15.51 1.18
CA MET A 34 27.62 -14.19 1.80
C MET A 34 26.36 -14.23 2.66
N SER A 35 26.51 -14.65 3.91
CA SER A 35 25.50 -14.43 4.96
C SER A 35 25.44 -12.94 5.26
N GLY A 36 24.71 -12.22 4.42
CA GLY A 36 24.19 -10.91 4.81
C GLY A 36 23.09 -11.12 5.82
N CYS A 37 23.30 -10.63 7.05
CA CYS A 37 22.22 -10.36 8.00
C CYS A 37 21.39 -9.20 7.43
N GLY A 38 20.47 -9.53 6.52
CA GLY A 38 19.35 -8.69 6.14
C GLY A 38 18.09 -9.36 6.68
N SER A 39 17.09 -8.57 7.06
CA SER A 39 15.76 -9.03 7.48
C SER A 39 15.39 -10.34 6.80
N SER A 40 14.99 -11.35 7.57
CA SER A 40 14.75 -12.67 7.02
C SER A 40 13.73 -12.52 5.88
N ARG A 41 13.85 -13.30 4.81
CA ARG A 41 12.84 -13.28 3.72
C ARG A 41 11.42 -13.46 4.28
N ALA A 42 11.29 -14.15 5.41
CA ALA A 42 10.07 -14.27 6.20
C ALA A 42 9.56 -12.91 6.71
N ASP A 43 10.40 -12.07 7.32
CA ASP A 43 10.02 -10.74 7.82
C ASP A 43 9.52 -9.82 6.68
N VAL A 44 10.18 -9.90 5.51
CA VAL A 44 9.78 -9.12 4.33
C VAL A 44 8.42 -9.58 3.80
N ALA A 45 8.18 -10.89 3.74
CA ALA A 45 6.89 -11.45 3.33
C ALA A 45 5.77 -11.04 4.30
N VAL A 46 6.01 -11.16 5.60
CA VAL A 46 5.04 -10.77 6.64
C VAL A 46 4.72 -9.28 6.57
N THR A 47 5.73 -8.42 6.38
CA THR A 47 5.53 -6.97 6.22
C THR A 47 4.60 -6.66 5.05
N ARG A 48 4.80 -7.36 3.93
CA ARG A 48 3.96 -7.21 2.73
C ARG A 48 2.51 -7.63 3.01
N ASP A 49 2.31 -8.77 3.66
CA ASP A 49 0.97 -9.28 3.96
C ASP A 49 0.20 -8.35 4.90
N ILE A 50 0.88 -7.80 5.91
CA ILE A 50 0.31 -6.80 6.83
C ILE A 50 -0.09 -5.54 6.07
N HIS A 51 0.81 -5.03 5.21
CA HIS A 51 0.54 -3.87 4.38
C HIS A 51 -0.68 -4.12 3.48
N ASP A 52 -0.68 -5.22 2.74
CA ASP A 52 -1.77 -5.60 1.83
C ASP A 52 -3.11 -5.71 2.56
N TYR A 53 -3.12 -6.27 3.78
CA TYR A 53 -4.31 -6.33 4.62
C TYR A 53 -4.80 -4.93 5.01
N LEU A 54 -3.92 -4.08 5.52
CA LEU A 54 -4.29 -2.73 5.98
C LEU A 54 -4.80 -1.85 4.83
N MET A 55 -4.18 -1.96 3.65
CA MET A 55 -4.66 -1.28 2.44
C MET A 55 -6.07 -1.74 2.08
N LYS A 56 -6.32 -3.05 1.98
CA LYS A 56 -7.64 -3.58 1.62
C LYS A 56 -8.71 -3.19 2.64
N ALA A 57 -8.40 -3.32 3.93
CA ALA A 57 -9.31 -2.95 5.00
C ALA A 57 -9.71 -1.47 4.88
N ILE A 58 -8.74 -0.56 4.86
CA ILE A 58 -9.02 0.88 4.82
C ILE A 58 -9.65 1.30 3.48
N GLN A 59 -9.29 0.66 2.36
CA GLN A 59 -9.87 0.94 1.04
C GLN A 59 -11.38 0.71 1.04
N THR A 60 -11.85 -0.28 1.80
CA THR A 60 -13.29 -0.59 1.91
C THR A 60 -14.08 0.53 2.60
N CYS A 61 -13.46 1.23 3.56
CA CYS A 61 -14.07 2.40 4.21
C CYS A 61 -13.73 3.74 3.55
N TRP A 62 -12.84 3.75 2.57
CA TRP A 62 -12.33 4.97 1.96
C TRP A 62 -13.34 5.58 0.99
N ALA A 63 -13.99 6.65 1.42
CA ALA A 63 -14.85 7.47 0.56
C ALA A 63 -14.00 8.52 -0.17
N VAL A 64 -13.60 8.22 -1.42
CA VAL A 64 -12.75 9.11 -2.22
C VAL A 64 -13.46 10.45 -2.46
N PRO A 65 -12.90 11.58 -2.00
CA PRO A 65 -13.49 12.88 -2.29
C PRO A 65 -13.28 13.25 -3.77
N ALA A 66 -14.35 13.76 -4.40
CA ALA A 66 -14.25 14.34 -5.74
C ALA A 66 -13.51 15.70 -5.69
N ASN A 67 -12.76 16.02 -6.74
CA ASN A 67 -12.05 17.29 -6.91
C ASN A 67 -11.02 17.57 -5.81
N ALA A 68 -10.34 16.54 -5.35
CA ALA A 68 -9.16 16.69 -4.51
C ALA A 68 -7.90 16.69 -5.37
N THR A 69 -6.94 17.55 -5.04
CA THR A 69 -5.64 17.62 -5.74
C THR A 69 -4.48 17.38 -4.77
N SER A 70 -4.78 17.33 -3.47
CA SER A 70 -3.82 17.22 -2.39
C SER A 70 -3.59 15.78 -1.96
N VAL A 71 -2.34 15.50 -1.60
CA VAL A 71 -1.93 14.23 -1.00
C VAL A 71 -1.90 14.40 0.52
N ALA A 72 -2.67 13.59 1.24
CA ALA A 72 -2.73 13.64 2.69
C ALA A 72 -1.90 12.51 3.30
N ARG A 73 -1.05 12.82 4.27
CA ARG A 73 -0.33 11.81 5.07
C ARG A 73 -0.96 11.71 6.45
N VAL A 74 -1.31 10.52 6.90
CA VAL A 74 -1.95 10.27 8.19
C VAL A 74 -1.18 9.18 8.92
N ARG A 75 -0.70 9.49 10.11
CA ARG A 75 -0.12 8.52 11.03
C ARG A 75 -1.19 7.95 11.92
N ILE A 76 -1.19 6.63 12.04
CA ILE A 76 -2.04 5.89 12.98
C ILE A 76 -1.18 5.11 13.94
N SER A 77 -1.67 4.97 15.17
CA SER A 77 -1.11 4.07 16.16
C SER A 77 -2.17 3.04 16.51
N LEU A 78 -1.80 1.77 16.47
CA LEU A 78 -2.68 0.63 16.66
C LEU A 78 -2.26 -0.15 17.90
N ASN A 79 -3.24 -0.68 18.61
CA ASN A 79 -3.06 -1.63 19.72
C ASN A 79 -2.93 -3.07 19.17
N LYS A 80 -2.46 -4.01 20.01
CA LYS A 80 -2.27 -5.44 19.63
C LYS A 80 -3.55 -6.15 19.19
N ASP A 81 -4.71 -5.66 19.62
CA ASP A 81 -6.04 -6.13 19.21
C ASP A 81 -6.50 -5.54 17.86
N GLY A 82 -5.68 -4.67 17.24
CA GLY A 82 -6.02 -3.97 16.01
C GLY A 82 -6.91 -2.74 16.21
N SER A 83 -7.23 -2.35 17.46
CA SER A 83 -7.95 -1.10 17.74
C SER A 83 -7.03 0.12 17.61
N LEU A 84 -7.61 1.31 17.42
CA LEU A 84 -6.84 2.55 17.41
C LEU A 84 -6.36 2.88 18.83
N ALA A 85 -5.04 3.00 19.01
CA ALA A 85 -4.44 3.41 20.27
C ALA A 85 -4.69 4.90 20.59
N GLY A 86 -5.19 5.66 19.62
CA GLY A 86 -5.54 7.06 19.77
C GLY A 86 -6.08 7.64 18.46
N PRO A 87 -6.44 8.94 18.45
CA PRO A 87 -6.92 9.60 17.25
C PRO A 87 -5.84 9.63 16.14
N PRO A 88 -6.20 9.37 14.87
CA PRO A 88 -5.29 9.50 13.74
C PRO A 88 -4.69 10.91 13.66
N LYS A 89 -3.39 11.01 13.41
CA LYS A 89 -2.65 12.29 13.33
C LYS A 89 -2.30 12.61 11.89
N ILE A 90 -2.72 13.77 11.39
CA ILE A 90 -2.38 14.21 10.04
C ILE A 90 -0.94 14.77 10.04
N LEU A 91 -0.09 14.28 9.15
CA LEU A 91 1.32 14.64 8.99
C LEU A 91 1.59 15.65 7.84
N GLY A 92 0.58 16.06 7.06
CA GLY A 92 0.69 17.27 6.21
C GLY A 92 -0.35 17.41 5.10
N PRO A 93 -0.30 18.51 4.30
CA PRO A 93 0.15 19.85 4.66
C PRO A 93 -1.00 20.69 5.26
N VAL A 94 -0.64 21.65 6.12
CA VAL A 94 -1.52 22.74 6.55
C VAL A 94 -1.47 23.81 5.47
N THR A 95 -2.47 23.82 4.58
CA THR A 95 -3.07 24.96 3.83
C THR A 95 -3.27 24.73 2.32
N PRO A 96 -4.37 25.28 1.75
CA PRO A 96 -5.49 25.95 2.42
C PRO A 96 -6.66 24.99 2.70
N GLN A 97 -7.17 25.05 3.94
CA GLN A 97 -8.28 24.26 4.50
C GLN A 97 -7.95 22.77 4.71
N PRO A 98 -8.51 22.09 5.73
CA PRO A 98 -8.30 20.66 5.87
C PRO A 98 -8.71 20.00 4.56
N ASP A 99 -7.70 19.45 3.88
CA ASP A 99 -7.90 18.81 2.59
C ASP A 99 -9.02 17.79 2.74
N LYS A 100 -10.02 17.85 1.87
CA LYS A 100 -11.15 16.89 1.87
C LYS A 100 -10.64 15.44 1.90
N VAL A 101 -9.44 15.20 1.39
CA VAL A 101 -8.67 13.95 1.46
C VAL A 101 -8.25 13.61 2.88
N ALA A 102 -7.66 14.54 3.62
CA ALA A 102 -7.24 14.33 5.00
C ALA A 102 -8.44 14.03 5.91
N GLU A 103 -9.55 14.76 5.75
CA GLU A 103 -10.77 14.47 6.51
C GLU A 103 -11.38 13.11 6.11
N ALA A 104 -11.43 12.81 4.80
CA ALA A 104 -11.87 11.50 4.32
C ALA A 104 -11.00 10.37 4.90
N ALA A 105 -9.70 10.61 5.07
CA ALA A 105 -8.78 9.66 5.66
C ALA A 105 -9.04 9.37 7.11
N VAL A 106 -9.15 10.41 7.93
CA VAL A 106 -9.47 10.25 9.34
C VAL A 106 -10.81 9.53 9.49
N ARG A 107 -11.82 9.86 8.68
CA ARG A 107 -13.11 9.17 8.68
C ARG A 107 -12.99 7.70 8.28
N ALA A 108 -12.27 7.38 7.20
CA ALA A 108 -12.13 6.01 6.71
C ALA A 108 -11.45 5.11 7.75
N ILE A 109 -10.34 5.58 8.33
CA ILE A 109 -9.59 4.87 9.36
C ILE A 109 -10.48 4.64 10.60
N THR A 110 -11.15 5.70 11.06
CA THR A 110 -11.99 5.62 12.27
C THR A 110 -13.20 4.71 12.06
N ARG A 111 -13.77 4.67 10.85
CA ARG A 111 -14.90 3.78 10.52
C ARG A 111 -14.51 2.32 10.37
N CYS A 112 -13.29 2.06 9.89
CA CYS A 112 -12.80 0.69 9.66
C CYS A 112 -12.15 0.07 10.89
N ALA A 113 -11.79 0.87 11.90
CA ALA A 113 -11.29 0.35 13.16
C ALA A 113 -12.41 -0.39 13.93
N PRO A 114 -12.12 -1.51 14.60
CA PRO A 114 -10.81 -2.16 14.74
C PRO A 114 -10.41 -3.02 13.53
N PHE A 115 -9.11 -3.31 13.39
CA PHE A 115 -8.50 -4.14 12.33
C PHE A 115 -8.15 -5.55 12.84
N PRO A 116 -9.11 -6.47 13.01
CA PRO A 116 -8.89 -7.75 13.69
C PRO A 116 -7.91 -8.70 12.97
N GLY A 117 -7.72 -8.54 11.66
CA GLY A 117 -6.77 -9.37 10.90
C GLY A 117 -5.30 -9.13 11.29
N LEU A 118 -4.98 -8.02 11.96
CA LEU A 118 -3.64 -7.75 12.47
C LEU A 118 -3.27 -8.62 13.67
N THR A 119 -4.25 -9.15 14.41
CA THR A 119 -4.01 -10.00 15.57
C THR A 119 -3.26 -11.29 15.20
N SER A 120 -3.44 -11.82 13.98
CA SER A 120 -2.68 -12.96 13.47
C SER A 120 -1.17 -12.65 13.32
N TYR A 121 -0.80 -11.37 13.22
CA TYR A 121 0.57 -10.89 13.10
C TYR A 121 1.10 -10.28 14.42
N ALA A 122 0.52 -10.64 15.57
CA ALA A 122 0.91 -10.10 16.87
C ALA A 122 2.41 -10.31 17.22
N ALA A 123 3.04 -11.36 16.69
CA ALA A 123 4.47 -11.61 16.85
C ALA A 123 5.34 -10.53 16.18
N HIS A 124 4.81 -9.82 15.17
CA HIS A 124 5.48 -8.77 14.42
C HIS A 124 4.85 -7.39 14.68
N TYR A 125 4.36 -7.19 15.91
CA TYR A 125 3.64 -5.97 16.31
C TYR A 125 4.40 -4.68 15.99
N ASP A 126 5.72 -4.69 16.13
CA ASP A 126 6.56 -3.52 15.85
C ASP A 126 6.52 -3.07 14.38
N LEU A 127 6.13 -3.95 13.45
CA LEU A 127 5.97 -3.60 12.03
C LEU A 127 4.71 -2.79 11.73
N TRP A 128 3.70 -2.82 12.62
CA TRP A 128 2.37 -2.28 12.32
C TRP A 128 1.73 -1.45 13.45
N ARG A 129 2.33 -1.42 14.63
CA ARG A 129 1.91 -0.57 15.75
C ARG A 129 1.84 0.93 15.41
N ASP A 130 2.69 1.39 14.49
CA ASP A 130 2.85 2.78 14.09
C ASP A 130 3.07 2.83 12.58
N VAL A 131 2.05 3.24 11.84
CA VAL A 131 2.04 3.21 10.37
C VAL A 131 1.69 4.59 9.85
N VAL A 132 2.37 5.00 8.78
CA VAL A 132 2.06 6.24 8.05
C VAL A 132 1.35 5.87 6.76
N LEU A 133 0.16 6.40 6.56
CA LEU A 133 -0.65 6.19 5.37
C LEU A 133 -0.62 7.46 4.52
N THR A 134 -0.31 7.32 3.24
CA THR A 134 -0.34 8.38 2.24
C THR A 134 -1.54 8.18 1.35
N PHE A 135 -2.49 9.11 1.40
CA PHE A 135 -3.71 9.07 0.61
C PHE A 135 -3.58 10.02 -0.57
N HIS A 136 -3.71 9.48 -1.77
CA HIS A 136 -3.76 10.25 -3.00
C HIS A 136 -5.20 10.61 -3.36
N PRO A 137 -5.41 11.74 -4.04
CA PRO A 137 -6.70 12.03 -4.64
C PRO A 137 -7.06 10.98 -5.70
N ALA A 138 -8.35 10.88 -6.05
CA ALA A 138 -8.71 10.21 -7.29
C ALA A 138 -8.11 11.02 -8.43
N GLU A 139 -7.13 10.44 -9.12
CA GLU A 139 -6.64 11.00 -10.37
C GLU A 139 -7.79 11.04 -11.39
N ASP A 140 -7.95 12.20 -12.01
CA ASP A 140 -8.39 12.24 -13.38
C ASP A 140 -7.37 11.46 -14.22
N THR A 141 -7.88 10.54 -15.03
CA THR A 141 -7.10 9.61 -15.86
C THR A 141 -6.09 10.33 -16.75
N SER A 142 -4.86 10.59 -16.28
CA SER A 142 -3.76 11.01 -17.14
C SER A 142 -2.41 10.34 -16.83
N ASP A 143 -2.30 9.57 -15.74
CA ASP A 143 -1.20 8.60 -15.59
C ASP A 143 -1.69 7.22 -16.05
N LYS A 144 -2.10 7.15 -17.32
CA LYS A 144 -2.00 5.89 -18.04
C LYS A 144 -0.49 5.65 -18.09
N PRO A 145 0.07 4.59 -17.45
CA PRO A 145 1.43 4.19 -17.77
C PRO A 145 1.40 4.04 -19.28
N LEU A 146 2.26 4.75 -19.99
CA LEU A 146 2.40 4.63 -21.44
C LEU A 146 2.71 3.15 -21.72
N GLY A 147 1.65 2.36 -21.84
CA GLY A 147 1.61 1.08 -22.50
C GLY A 147 1.82 1.41 -23.95
N VAL A 148 3.07 1.71 -24.29
CA VAL A 148 3.62 1.28 -25.56
C VAL A 148 3.66 -0.23 -25.39
N ASP A 149 2.57 -0.87 -25.81
CA ASP A 149 2.46 -2.31 -25.83
C ASP A 149 3.70 -2.84 -26.53
N ALA A 150 4.46 -3.71 -25.86
CA ALA A 150 5.72 -4.27 -26.41
C ALA A 150 5.53 -4.96 -27.78
N LYS A 151 4.28 -5.20 -28.19
CA LYS A 151 3.90 -5.70 -29.51
C LYS A 151 3.99 -4.66 -30.64
N ASP A 152 3.86 -3.36 -30.35
CA ASP A 152 4.00 -2.31 -31.36
C ASP A 152 5.47 -2.06 -31.74
N LEU A 153 6.42 -2.45 -30.88
CA LEU A 153 7.86 -2.30 -31.17
C LEU A 153 8.39 -3.36 -32.15
N GLU A 154 7.82 -4.58 -32.13
CA GLU A 154 8.20 -5.65 -33.06
C GLU A 154 7.72 -5.37 -34.49
N LYS A 155 6.61 -4.66 -34.65
CA LYS A 155 6.07 -4.24 -35.95
C LYS A 155 6.87 -3.09 -36.59
N LEU A 156 7.61 -2.32 -35.79
CA LEU A 156 8.45 -1.20 -36.26
C LEU A 156 9.88 -1.61 -36.60
N LEU A 157 10.35 -2.76 -36.11
CA LEU A 157 11.71 -3.26 -36.35
C LEU A 157 11.75 -4.47 -37.30
N GLY A 158 10.61 -4.88 -37.86
CA GLY A 158 10.49 -5.98 -38.82
C GLY A 158 10.12 -5.52 -40.24
N GLN A 159 11.06 -4.86 -40.92
CA GLN A 159 11.24 -4.97 -42.37
C GLN A 159 12.64 -5.47 -42.66
#